data_AF-A0A239J143-F1
#
_entry.id   AF-A0A239J143-F1
#
_cell.length_a   1.000
_cell.length_b   1.000
_cell.length_c   1.000
_cell.angle_alpha   90.00
_cell.angle_beta   90.00
_cell.angle_gamma   90.00
#
_symmetry.space_group_name_H-M   'P 1'
#
loop_
_entity.id
_entity.type
_entity.pdbx_description
1 polymer ?
#
loop_
_entity_poly.entity_id
_entity_poly.type
_entity_poly.pdbx_seq_one_letter_code
_entity_poly.pdbx_strand_id
1 'polypeptide(L)'
;MSKLEFRYPIMIFAKCSCLNQIPINEIDVSDKSKNPLSIRYSLKCPICDAKIKQTFILSSKEIDFTNLINVFKVIPSIKDELAIIKFDTVKGKLKNDEITFYGEYSHLRFWDKVIQKDIIQIPYVLK
;
A
#
# COMPACT_ATOMS: atom_id res chain seq x y z
N MET A 1 -6.54 15.55 -12.82
CA MET A 1 -6.38 14.18 -12.28
C MET A 1 -5.00 14.06 -11.71
N SER A 2 -4.90 13.89 -10.39
CA SER A 2 -3.62 13.70 -9.70
C SER A 2 -3.33 12.21 -9.57
N LYS A 3 -2.06 11.85 -9.43
CA LYS A 3 -1.64 10.46 -9.19
C LYS A 3 -0.88 10.36 -7.88
N LEU A 4 -1.12 9.28 -7.14
CA LEU A 4 -0.34 8.88 -5.96
C LEU A 4 0.79 7.96 -6.44
N GLU A 5 2.02 8.38 -6.21
CA GLU A 5 3.22 7.57 -6.43
C GLU A 5 3.74 7.08 -5.07
N PHE A 6 3.91 5.78 -4.91
CA PHE A 6 4.57 5.22 -3.72
C PHE A 6 6.07 5.15 -3.97
N ARG A 7 6.84 5.75 -3.08
CA ARG A 7 8.30 5.82 -3.21
C ARG A 7 8.99 4.90 -2.22
N TYR A 8 10.23 4.56 -2.56
CA TYR A 8 11.16 3.94 -1.62
C TYR A 8 11.14 4.68 -0.27
N PRO A 9 11.10 3.97 0.87
CA PRO A 9 11.30 2.53 1.03
C PRO A 9 10.02 1.68 0.94
N ILE A 10 8.90 2.18 0.43
CA ILE A 10 7.66 1.39 0.32
C ILE A 10 7.51 0.76 -1.06
N MET A 11 7.07 -0.49 -1.08
CA MET A 11 6.63 -1.20 -2.28
C MET A 11 5.20 -1.69 -2.10
N ILE A 12 4.35 -1.49 -3.11
CA ILE A 12 2.95 -1.90 -3.09
C ILE A 12 2.69 -2.83 -4.26
N PHE A 13 1.98 -3.94 -4.01
CA PHE A 13 1.65 -4.93 -5.02
C PHE A 13 0.18 -5.28 -4.98
N ALA A 14 -0.47 -5.34 -6.14
CA ALA A 14 -1.79 -5.94 -6.30
C ALA A 14 -1.70 -7.46 -6.30
N LYS A 15 -2.62 -8.13 -5.62
CA LYS A 15 -2.75 -9.59 -5.68
C LYS A 15 -3.50 -10.01 -6.94
N CYS A 16 -2.90 -10.90 -7.73
CA CYS A 16 -3.54 -11.49 -8.89
C CYS A 16 -4.20 -12.84 -8.53
N SER A 17 -5.23 -13.23 -9.27
CA SER A 17 -5.89 -14.54 -9.11
C SER A 17 -4.97 -15.72 -9.41
N CYS A 18 -3.93 -15.53 -10.24
CA CYS A 18 -2.90 -16.54 -10.50
C CYS A 18 -1.80 -16.58 -9.41
N LEU A 19 -2.07 -16.06 -8.21
CA LEU A 19 -1.16 -16.00 -7.06
C LEU A 19 0.08 -15.11 -7.23
N ASN A 20 0.25 -14.48 -8.39
CA ASN A 20 1.31 -13.50 -8.63
C ASN A 20 0.99 -12.13 -8.00
N GLN A 21 2.04 -11.37 -7.72
CA GLN A 21 1.98 -10.02 -7.16
C GLN A 21 2.47 -9.01 -8.20
N ILE A 22 1.65 -8.02 -8.53
CA ILE A 22 1.93 -7.05 -9.60
C ILE A 22 2.19 -5.68 -8.97
N PRO A 23 3.35 -5.03 -9.22
CA PRO A 23 3.65 -3.75 -8.60
C PRO A 23 2.63 -2.67 -8.97
N ILE A 24 2.17 -1.92 -7.97
CA ILE A 24 1.36 -0.71 -8.13
C ILE A 24 2.30 0.48 -7.99
N ASN A 25 2.70 1.06 -9.11
CA ASN A 25 3.58 2.24 -9.11
C ASN A 25 2.80 3.54 -8.92
N GLU A 26 1.60 3.61 -9.51
CA GLU A 26 0.74 4.80 -9.48
C GLU A 26 -0.70 4.41 -9.19
N ILE A 27 -1.41 5.24 -8.41
CA ILE A 27 -2.87 5.17 -8.22
C ILE A 27 -3.48 6.49 -8.67
N ASP A 28 -4.47 6.43 -9.56
CA ASP A 28 -5.21 7.61 -9.98
C ASP A 28 -6.11 8.10 -8.84
N VAL A 29 -6.15 9.42 -8.66
CA VAL A 29 -7.04 10.11 -7.73
C VAL A 29 -8.02 10.98 -8.50
N SER A 30 -9.33 10.78 -8.27
CA SER A 30 -10.35 11.73 -8.74
C SER A 30 -10.27 13.03 -7.93
N ASP A 31 -10.58 14.17 -8.56
CA ASP A 31 -10.41 15.51 -7.98
C ASP A 31 -10.68 15.61 -6.49
N LYS A 32 -9.70 16.15 -5.76
CA LYS A 32 -9.70 16.35 -4.31
C LYS A 32 -10.87 17.21 -3.80
N SER A 33 -11.55 17.93 -4.69
CA SER A 33 -12.67 18.81 -4.34
C SER A 33 -14.00 18.08 -4.12
N LYS A 34 -14.09 16.77 -4.40
CA LYS A 34 -15.31 15.97 -4.17
C LYS A 34 -15.10 15.00 -3.02
N ASN A 35 -15.89 15.16 -1.97
CA ASN A 35 -16.08 14.14 -0.94
C ASN A 35 -17.33 13.34 -1.32
N PRO A 36 -17.23 12.03 -1.61
CA PRO A 36 -16.09 11.16 -1.36
C PRO A 36 -15.04 11.14 -2.49
N LEU A 37 -13.79 10.93 -2.09
CA LEU A 37 -12.64 10.88 -3.01
C LEU A 37 -12.47 9.45 -3.51
N SER A 38 -12.46 9.26 -4.83
CA SER A 38 -12.19 7.95 -5.42
C SER A 38 -10.71 7.79 -5.78
N ILE A 39 -10.16 6.64 -5.43
CA ILE A 39 -8.84 6.19 -5.88
C ILE A 39 -9.01 4.95 -6.75
N ARG A 40 -8.23 4.82 -7.82
CA ARG A 40 -8.34 3.67 -8.74
C ARG A 40 -7.00 3.27 -9.31
N TYR A 41 -6.85 1.99 -9.62
CA TYR A 41 -5.74 1.47 -10.39
C TYR A 41 -6.21 0.40 -11.38
N SER A 42 -5.49 0.28 -12.50
CA SER A 42 -5.73 -0.73 -13.52
C SER A 42 -4.39 -1.29 -13.97
N LEU A 43 -4.15 -2.56 -13.67
CA LEU A 43 -2.92 -3.28 -13.99
C LEU A 43 -3.22 -4.48 -14.88
N LYS A 44 -2.22 -4.95 -15.61
CA LYS A 44 -2.26 -6.21 -16.36
C LYS A 44 -1.23 -7.15 -15.76
N CYS A 45 -1.63 -8.36 -15.39
CA CYS A 45 -0.69 -9.39 -14.96
C CYS A 45 0.16 -9.82 -16.16
N PRO A 46 1.50 -9.78 -16.08
CA PRO A 46 2.36 -10.22 -17.18
C PRO A 46 2.42 -11.75 -17.32
N ILE A 47 1.91 -12.52 -16.34
CA ILE A 47 1.97 -13.98 -16.34
C ILE A 47 0.70 -14.62 -16.88
N CYS A 48 -0.48 -14.20 -16.40
CA CYS A 48 -1.77 -14.77 -16.83
C CYS A 48 -2.61 -13.82 -17.69
N ASP A 49 -2.06 -12.66 -18.07
CA ASP A 49 -2.72 -11.60 -18.83
C ASP A 49 -4.01 -11.01 -18.22
N ALA A 50 -4.39 -11.44 -17.02
CA ALA A 50 -5.57 -10.94 -16.33
C ALA A 50 -5.47 -9.43 -16.04
N LYS A 51 -6.58 -8.72 -16.27
CA LYS A 51 -6.71 -7.30 -15.91
C LYS A 51 -7.17 -7.20 -14.46
N ILE A 52 -6.40 -6.49 -13.64
CA ILE A 52 -6.73 -6.18 -12.25
C ILE A 52 -7.18 -4.73 -12.21
N LYS A 53 -8.46 -4.51 -11.96
CA LYS A 53 -9.04 -3.16 -11.81
C LYS A 53 -9.65 -3.04 -10.43
N GLN A 54 -9.28 -2.00 -9.72
CA GLN A 54 -9.87 -1.68 -8.43
C GLN A 54 -10.22 -0.19 -8.36
N THR A 55 -11.32 0.10 -7.70
CA THR A 55 -11.76 1.46 -7.40
C THR A 55 -12.26 1.49 -5.97
N PHE A 56 -11.74 2.43 -5.19
CA PHE A 56 -12.07 2.60 -3.80
C PHE A 56 -12.58 4.01 -3.57
N ILE A 57 -13.62 4.12 -2.76
CA ILE A 57 -14.23 5.40 -2.40
C ILE A 57 -13.77 5.70 -0.98
N LEU A 58 -12.77 6.56 -0.83
CA LEU A 58 -12.28 6.99 0.46
C LEU A 58 -13.25 8.00 1.09
N SER A 59 -13.50 7.83 2.38
CA SER A 59 -14.29 8.71 3.23
C SER A 59 -13.56 8.88 4.57
N SER A 60 -14.19 9.53 5.55
CA SER A 60 -13.66 9.57 6.93
C SER A 60 -13.58 8.18 7.58
N LYS A 61 -14.34 7.19 7.07
CA LYS A 61 -14.30 5.81 7.54
C LYS A 61 -13.11 5.05 6.95
N GLU A 62 -12.49 4.24 7.78
CA GLU A 62 -11.38 3.36 7.41
C GLU A 62 -11.84 2.26 6.44
N ILE A 63 -11.03 2.04 5.41
CA ILE A 63 -11.19 0.95 4.44
C ILE A 63 -9.97 0.05 4.55
N ASP A 64 -10.23 -1.26 4.60
CA ASP A 64 -9.21 -2.30 4.65
C ASP A 64 -8.87 -2.79 3.24
N PHE A 65 -7.59 -2.67 2.87
CA PHE A 65 -7.04 -3.09 1.59
C PHE A 65 -6.22 -4.38 1.69
N THR A 66 -6.08 -4.97 2.88
CA THR A 66 -5.17 -6.10 3.19
C THR A 66 -5.39 -7.30 2.27
N ASN A 67 -6.62 -7.54 1.82
CA ASN A 67 -6.94 -8.64 0.93
C ASN A 67 -6.67 -8.36 -0.55
N LEU A 68 -6.47 -7.10 -0.92
CA LEU A 68 -6.36 -6.65 -2.31
C LEU A 68 -4.92 -6.29 -2.68
N ILE A 69 -4.17 -5.75 -1.73
CA ILE A 69 -2.78 -5.34 -1.92
C ILE A 69 -1.89 -5.92 -0.82
N ASN A 70 -0.63 -6.15 -1.16
CA ASN A 70 0.44 -6.33 -0.19
C ASN A 70 1.31 -5.07 -0.19
N VAL A 71 1.70 -4.63 1.00
CA VAL A 71 2.62 -3.51 1.18
C VAL A 71 3.84 -4.01 1.92
N PHE A 72 5.01 -3.59 1.45
CA PHE A 72 6.29 -3.95 2.05
C PHE A 72 7.09 -2.68 2.33
N LYS A 73 7.78 -2.66 3.47
CA LYS A 73 8.82 -1.70 3.80
C LYS A 73 10.18 -2.34 3.55
N VAL A 74 10.99 -1.69 2.74
CA VAL A 74 12.39 -2.05 2.52
C VAL A 74 13.23 -1.46 3.65
N ILE A 75 14.06 -2.28 4.26
CA ILE A 75 15.07 -1.85 5.22
C ILE A 75 16.42 -1.91 4.49
N PRO A 76 17.07 -0.77 4.23
CA PRO A 76 18.42 -0.79 3.69
C PRO A 76 19.34 -1.48 4.70
N SER A 77 19.97 -2.58 4.28
CA SER A 77 20.99 -3.27 5.07
C SER A 77 22.38 -2.77 4.69
N ILE A 78 23.30 -2.89 5.65
CA ILE A 78 24.70 -2.47 5.53
C ILE A 78 25.55 -3.51 4.76
N LYS A 79 25.04 -4.74 4.56
CA LYS A 79 25.79 -5.89 4.02
C LYS A 79 25.22 -6.47 2.71
N ASP A 80 24.74 -5.62 1.80
CA ASP A 80 24.20 -6.01 0.47
C ASP A 80 22.94 -6.90 0.47
N GLU A 81 22.39 -7.28 1.63
CA GLU A 81 21.15 -8.05 1.73
C GLU A 81 19.94 -7.13 1.92
N LEU A 82 19.00 -7.12 0.96
CA LEU A 82 17.74 -6.38 1.14
C LEU A 82 16.84 -7.11 2.15
N ALA A 83 16.57 -6.47 3.29
CA ALA A 83 15.53 -6.91 4.21
C ALA A 83 14.20 -6.24 3.88
N ILE A 84 13.13 -7.01 3.79
CA ILE A 84 11.78 -6.49 3.58
C ILE A 84 10.86 -6.93 4.71
N ILE A 85 10.02 -6.01 5.17
CA ILE A 85 8.95 -6.28 6.14
C ILE A 85 7.62 -6.14 5.41
N LYS A 86 6.84 -7.23 5.40
CA LYS A 86 5.46 -7.19 4.92
C LYS A 86 4.56 -6.57 6.00
N PHE A 87 3.62 -5.74 5.60
CA PHE A 87 2.58 -5.24 6.50
C PHE A 87 1.48 -6.29 6.64
N ASP A 88 1.08 -6.52 7.90
CA ASP A 88 0.04 -7.47 8.29
C ASP A 88 -1.34 -6.96 7.88
N THR A 89 -1.58 -5.66 8.05
CA THR A 89 -2.78 -4.99 7.57
C THR A 89 -2.43 -3.70 6.84
N VAL A 90 -3.27 -3.31 5.89
CA VAL A 90 -3.14 -2.08 5.11
C VAL A 90 -4.49 -1.42 5.04
N LYS A 91 -4.60 -0.20 5.54
CA LYS A 91 -5.86 0.53 5.60
C LYS A 91 -5.67 1.97 5.12
N GLY A 92 -6.76 2.63 4.77
CA GLY A 92 -6.74 4.04 4.44
C GLY A 92 -8.08 4.74 4.66
N LYS A 93 -8.00 6.07 4.81
CA LYS A 93 -9.13 6.97 5.04
C LYS A 93 -8.79 8.38 4.56
N LEU A 94 -9.80 9.24 4.48
CA LEU A 94 -9.62 10.69 4.44
C LEU A 94 -9.51 11.22 5.87
N LYS A 95 -8.46 11.99 6.14
CA LYS A 95 -8.24 12.71 7.40
C LYS A 95 -7.90 14.15 7.04
N ASN A 96 -8.70 15.12 7.50
CA ASN A 96 -8.53 16.54 7.18
C ASN A 96 -8.42 16.81 5.67
N ASP A 97 -9.29 16.19 4.87
CA ASP A 97 -9.30 16.26 3.40
C ASP A 97 -8.04 15.73 2.69
N GLU A 98 -7.15 15.05 3.43
CA GLU A 98 -5.99 14.37 2.90
C GLU A 98 -6.14 12.85 2.95
N ILE A 99 -5.66 12.20 1.89
CA ILE A 99 -5.61 10.73 1.84
C ILE A 99 -4.54 10.26 2.81
N THR A 100 -4.92 9.41 3.75
CA THR A 100 -3.98 8.79 4.69
C THR A 100 -4.03 7.28 4.52
N PHE A 101 -2.87 6.67 4.28
CA PHE A 101 -2.69 5.22 4.29
C PHE A 101 -1.80 4.85 5.47
N TYR A 102 -2.08 3.71 6.08
CA TYR A 102 -1.30 3.18 7.19
C TYR A 102 -1.27 1.66 7.10
N GLY A 103 -0.19 1.08 7.61
CA GLY A 103 -0.05 -0.35 7.73
C GLY A 103 0.44 -0.74 9.11
N GLU A 104 -0.08 -1.86 9.58
CA GLU A 104 0.37 -2.52 10.80
C GLU A 104 1.41 -3.56 10.40
N TYR A 105 2.48 -3.69 11.18
CA TYR A 105 3.45 -4.77 10.99
C TYR A 105 3.90 -5.32 12.33
N SER A 106 4.24 -6.60 12.33
CA SER A 106 4.82 -7.29 13.47
C SER A 106 6.23 -7.76 13.15
N HIS A 107 7.12 -7.68 14.13
CA HIS A 107 8.47 -8.25 14.01
C HIS A 107 8.96 -8.78 15.36
N LEU A 108 9.77 -9.85 15.29
CA LEU A 108 10.43 -10.40 16.46
C LEU A 108 11.65 -9.54 16.81
N ARG A 109 11.68 -9.00 18.03
CA ARG A 109 12.87 -8.38 18.59
C ARG A 109 13.78 -9.46 19.16
N PHE A 110 14.94 -9.64 18.53
CA PHE A 110 15.85 -10.74 18.89
C PHE A 110 16.41 -10.65 20.30
N TRP A 111 16.59 -9.45 20.86
CA TRP A 111 17.25 -9.26 22.15
C TRP A 111 16.36 -9.57 23.37
N ASP A 112 15.03 -9.50 23.22
CA ASP A 112 14.07 -9.78 24.31
C ASP A 112 13.00 -10.83 23.95
N LYS A 113 13.05 -11.40 22.74
CA LYS A 113 12.10 -12.40 22.22
C LYS A 113 10.64 -11.93 22.22
N VAL A 114 10.40 -10.62 22.26
CA VAL A 114 9.06 -10.04 22.22
C VAL A 114 8.66 -9.77 20.77
N ILE A 115 7.41 -10.10 20.43
CA ILE A 115 6.80 -9.67 19.16
C ILE A 115 6.35 -8.22 19.34
N GLN A 116 7.06 -7.29 18.70
CA GLN A 116 6.64 -5.90 18.62
C GLN A 116 5.62 -5.74 17.49
N LYS A 117 4.57 -4.95 17.75
CA LYS A 117 3.56 -4.58 16.77
C LYS A 117 3.51 -3.06 16.68
N ASP A 118 3.73 -2.53 15.48
CA ASP A 118 3.75 -1.10 15.22
C ASP A 118 2.80 -0.74 14.08
N ILE A 119 2.42 0.54 14.04
CA ILE A 119 1.65 1.13 12.94
C ILE A 119 2.50 2.21 12.29
N ILE A 120 2.59 2.20 10.97
CA ILE A 120 3.33 3.19 10.20
C ILE A 120 2.44 3.81 9.13
N GLN A 121 2.56 5.12 8.94
CA GLN A 121 1.94 5.82 7.82
C GLN A 121 2.69 5.45 6.53
N ILE A 122 1.96 5.12 5.47
CA ILE A 122 2.54 4.78 4.17
C ILE A 122 2.77 6.09 3.39
N PRO A 123 4.04 6.52 3.18
CA PRO A 123 4.34 7.72 2.42
C PRO A 123 3.99 7.57 0.94
N TYR A 124 3.54 8.67 0.34
CA TYR A 124 3.31 8.80 -1.10
C TYR A 124 3.64 10.23 -1.54
N VAL A 125 3.80 10.42 -2.85
CA VAL A 125 3.94 11.73 -3.49
C VAL A 125 2.78 11.94 -4.45
N LEU A 126 2.27 13.17 -4.52
CA LEU A 126 1.28 13.56 -5.51
C LEU A 126 1.98 14.09 -6.76
N LYS A 127 1.58 13.54 -7.91
CA LYS A 127 2.02 13.95 -9.24
C LYS A 127 0.85 14.51 -10.05
#